data_AF-A0A960QSY6-F1
#
_entry.id   AF-A0A960QSY6-F1
#
_cell.length_a   1.000
_cell.length_b   1.000
_cell.length_c   1.000
_cell.angle_alpha   90.00
_cell.angle_beta   90.00
_cell.angle_gamma   90.00
#
_symmetry.space_group_name_H-M   'P 1'
#
loop_
_entity.id
_entity.type
_entity.pdbx_description
1 polymer ?
#
loop_
_entity_poly.entity_id
_entity_poly.type
_entity_poly.pdbx_seq_one_letter_code
_entity_poly.pdbx_strand_id
1 'polypeptide(L)'
;KGGMNDYVIDEDHLQTASKTELEEWAQYAVEHPEWWVTNDSDVQESFMKRASGEGITELHLLPPTSTDEVLKLEEKWIRAYNKSLPQNLDEATQKALNLRFFELKLPFPNGDTPASLSEAKESFPEIDISLPATAEAVEKLCDNELQWIYAVIQNSEKGFHGLSFEVQSALNDRFDASEDFWAYYFSINKLTEDNIGAASETTIKLLSEDVLKQLDEWVTLAPAVRTAFEKRLEKNPFTVEVFKAVKTEKLDEDQATNFHTYFSGEGKDMWKQLGEKQAEFKAAFRKFSLAEIKA
;
A
#
# COMPACT_ATOMS: atom_id res chain seq x y z
N LYS A 1 23.68 0.60 -42.99
CA LYS A 1 23.57 0.02 -41.63
C LYS A 1 23.37 1.17 -40.65
N GLY A 2 22.19 1.80 -40.67
CA GLY A 2 21.74 2.65 -39.56
C GLY A 2 21.14 1.72 -38.52
N GLY A 3 21.53 1.87 -37.26
CA GLY A 3 21.01 1.04 -36.17
C GLY A 3 19.52 1.28 -35.99
N MET A 4 18.75 0.20 -35.89
CA MET A 4 17.30 0.18 -35.66
C MET A 4 16.89 0.68 -34.26
N ASN A 5 17.85 1.13 -33.45
CA ASN A 5 17.68 1.37 -32.01
C ASN A 5 16.84 2.60 -31.63
N ASP A 6 16.38 3.42 -32.58
CA ASP A 6 15.61 4.66 -32.29
C ASP A 6 14.28 4.78 -33.09
N TYR A 7 13.82 3.73 -33.80
CA TYR A 7 12.73 3.88 -34.77
C TYR A 7 11.35 3.53 -34.21
N VAL A 8 10.52 4.51 -33.85
CA VAL A 8 9.06 4.30 -33.84
C VAL A 8 8.61 4.03 -35.28
N ILE A 9 7.68 3.10 -35.51
CA ILE A 9 7.12 2.87 -36.84
C ILE A 9 6.31 4.11 -37.23
N ASP A 10 6.77 4.81 -38.27
CA ASP A 10 6.01 5.90 -38.90
C ASP A 10 4.81 5.31 -39.66
N GLU A 11 3.61 5.79 -39.35
CA GLU A 11 2.37 5.31 -39.95
C GLU A 11 2.35 5.53 -41.47
N ASP A 12 2.93 6.63 -41.97
CA ASP A 12 3.02 6.89 -43.41
C ASP A 12 3.96 5.89 -44.10
N HIS A 13 5.05 5.50 -43.42
CA HIS A 13 5.97 4.50 -43.93
C HIS A 13 5.32 3.11 -43.93
N LEU A 14 4.55 2.78 -42.89
CA LEU A 14 3.82 1.52 -42.78
C LEU A 14 2.87 1.27 -43.96
N GLN A 15 2.18 2.31 -44.45
CA GLN A 15 1.26 2.18 -45.59
C GLN A 15 1.97 1.79 -46.89
N THR A 16 3.25 2.17 -47.03
CA THR A 16 4.04 1.95 -48.25
C THR A 16 5.06 0.82 -48.12
N ALA A 17 5.20 0.23 -46.93
CA ALA A 17 6.14 -0.85 -46.65
C ALA A 17 5.89 -2.08 -47.54
N SER A 18 6.99 -2.64 -48.03
CA SER A 18 7.00 -3.91 -48.76
C SER A 18 6.78 -5.10 -47.82
N LYS A 19 6.38 -6.24 -48.38
CA LYS A 19 6.24 -7.49 -47.61
C LYS A 19 7.52 -7.86 -46.85
N THR A 20 8.69 -7.70 -47.47
CA THR A 20 9.98 -8.01 -46.85
C THR A 20 10.25 -7.10 -45.65
N GLU A 21 9.97 -5.80 -45.75
CA GLU A 21 10.11 -4.88 -44.61
C GLU A 21 9.17 -5.25 -43.46
N LEU A 22 7.92 -5.63 -43.76
CA LEU A 22 6.97 -6.08 -42.74
C LEU A 22 7.43 -7.38 -42.04
N GLU A 23 8.01 -8.33 -42.77
CA GLU A 23 8.60 -9.56 -42.21
C GLU A 23 9.81 -9.24 -41.31
N GLU A 24 10.68 -8.31 -41.74
CA GLU A 24 11.83 -7.87 -40.94
C GLU A 24 11.39 -7.17 -39.66
N TRP A 25 10.39 -6.28 -39.71
CA TRP A 25 9.86 -5.61 -38.52
C TRP A 25 9.15 -6.58 -37.58
N ALA A 26 8.40 -7.55 -38.12
CA ALA A 26 7.78 -8.59 -37.32
C ALA A 26 8.83 -9.42 -36.56
N GLN A 27 9.89 -9.84 -37.25
CA GLN A 27 10.99 -10.58 -36.63
C GLN A 27 11.69 -9.72 -35.56
N TYR A 28 11.95 -8.45 -35.87
CA TYR A 28 12.56 -7.52 -34.93
C TYR A 28 11.68 -7.30 -33.68
N ALA A 29 10.35 -7.18 -33.83
CA ALA A 29 9.42 -7.06 -32.71
C ALA A 29 9.46 -8.29 -31.78
N VAL A 30 9.59 -9.51 -32.34
CA VAL A 30 9.70 -10.74 -31.55
C VAL A 30 11.03 -10.83 -30.80
N GLU A 31 12.11 -10.33 -31.39
CA GLU A 31 13.45 -10.29 -30.79
C GLU A 31 13.61 -9.15 -29.77
N HIS A 32 12.91 -8.04 -29.99
CA HIS A 32 12.94 -6.80 -29.20
C HIS A 32 11.54 -6.33 -28.78
N PRO A 33 10.85 -7.08 -27.89
CA PRO A 33 9.53 -6.68 -27.38
C PRO A 33 9.51 -5.27 -26.79
N GLU A 34 10.59 -4.85 -26.12
CA GLU A 34 10.72 -3.52 -25.51
C GLU A 34 10.62 -2.36 -26.50
N TRP A 35 11.04 -2.60 -27.76
CA TRP A 35 10.90 -1.66 -28.85
C TRP A 35 9.49 -1.68 -29.44
N TRP A 36 8.88 -2.86 -29.50
CA TRP A 36 7.55 -3.01 -30.09
C TRP A 36 6.48 -2.31 -29.23
N VAL A 37 6.49 -2.56 -27.92
CA VAL A 37 5.45 -2.09 -26.98
C VAL A 37 5.45 -0.57 -26.73
N THR A 38 6.46 0.15 -27.23
CA THR A 38 6.52 1.61 -27.16
C THR A 38 5.82 2.28 -28.34
N ASN A 39 5.46 1.52 -29.40
CA ASN A 39 4.60 2.02 -30.46
C ASN A 39 3.16 2.12 -29.95
N ASP A 40 2.43 3.14 -30.39
CA ASP A 40 1.01 3.32 -30.04
C ASP A 40 0.16 2.12 -30.50
N SER A 41 -0.94 1.84 -29.77
CA SER A 41 -1.84 0.73 -30.10
C SER A 41 -2.35 0.77 -31.53
N ASP A 42 -2.66 1.97 -32.04
CA ASP A 42 -3.19 2.17 -33.38
C ASP A 42 -2.14 1.82 -34.46
N VAL A 43 -0.86 2.08 -34.18
CA VAL A 43 0.26 1.71 -35.05
C VAL A 43 0.45 0.19 -35.05
N GLN A 44 0.39 -0.44 -33.88
CA GLN A 44 0.48 -1.89 -33.75
C GLN A 44 -0.68 -2.59 -34.49
N GLU A 45 -1.92 -2.10 -34.34
CA GLU A 45 -3.09 -2.62 -35.04
C GLU A 45 -3.00 -2.43 -36.56
N SER A 46 -2.60 -1.23 -37.00
CA SER A 46 -2.40 -0.93 -38.42
C SER A 46 -1.34 -1.83 -39.04
N PHE A 47 -0.25 -2.10 -38.32
CA PHE A 47 0.80 -3.00 -38.77
C PHE A 47 0.27 -4.41 -38.94
N MET A 48 -0.47 -4.91 -37.95
CA MET A 48 -1.07 -6.24 -37.98
C MET A 48 -2.06 -6.41 -39.14
N LYS A 49 -2.88 -5.39 -39.42
CA LYS A 49 -3.80 -5.38 -40.57
C LYS A 49 -3.05 -5.39 -41.90
N ARG A 50 -1.99 -4.59 -42.04
CA ARG A 50 -1.16 -4.52 -43.24
C ARG A 50 -0.43 -5.85 -43.49
N ALA A 51 0.18 -6.40 -42.46
CA ALA A 51 0.90 -7.69 -42.50
C ALA A 51 -0.04 -8.84 -42.89
N SER A 52 -1.24 -8.89 -42.31
CA SER A 52 -2.27 -9.87 -42.69
C SER A 52 -2.68 -9.72 -44.16
N GLY A 53 -2.82 -8.48 -44.66
CA GLY A 53 -3.11 -8.20 -46.08
C GLY A 53 -2.03 -8.71 -47.05
N GLU A 54 -0.78 -8.83 -46.60
CA GLU A 54 0.35 -9.42 -47.35
C GLU A 54 0.52 -10.93 -47.12
N GLY A 55 -0.39 -11.54 -46.35
CA GLY A 55 -0.39 -12.97 -46.03
C GLY A 55 0.56 -13.37 -44.90
N ILE A 56 0.94 -12.43 -44.02
CA ILE A 56 1.75 -12.70 -42.82
C ILE A 56 0.77 -12.92 -41.66
N THR A 57 0.54 -14.18 -41.25
CA THR A 57 -0.60 -14.54 -40.38
C THR A 57 -0.22 -15.07 -38.99
N GLU A 58 1.04 -15.37 -38.72
CA GLU A 58 1.50 -15.96 -37.44
C GLU A 58 2.13 -14.91 -36.50
N LEU A 59 1.55 -13.70 -36.47
CA LEU A 59 2.07 -12.61 -35.63
C LEU A 59 1.27 -12.53 -34.33
N HIS A 60 1.91 -12.82 -33.20
CA HIS A 60 1.35 -12.63 -31.86
C HIS A 60 1.95 -11.36 -31.22
N LEU A 61 1.72 -10.21 -31.85
CA LEU A 61 2.34 -8.93 -31.47
C LEU A 61 1.36 -7.95 -30.81
N LEU A 62 0.06 -8.24 -30.83
CA LEU A 62 -0.89 -7.36 -30.15
C LEU A 62 -0.85 -7.56 -28.62
N PRO A 63 -1.21 -6.52 -27.86
CA PRO A 63 -1.44 -6.64 -26.42
C PRO A 63 -2.42 -7.76 -26.11
N PRO A 64 -2.29 -8.42 -24.94
CA PRO A 64 -3.26 -9.42 -24.52
C PRO A 64 -4.63 -8.77 -24.32
N THR A 65 -5.68 -9.50 -24.67
CA THR A 65 -7.09 -9.08 -24.56
C THR A 65 -7.87 -9.90 -23.54
N SER A 66 -7.21 -10.84 -22.88
CA SER A 66 -7.81 -11.69 -21.85
C SER A 66 -6.78 -12.21 -20.86
N THR A 67 -7.24 -12.60 -19.67
CA THR A 67 -6.43 -13.30 -18.66
C THR A 67 -5.75 -14.57 -19.21
N ASP A 68 -6.43 -15.34 -20.06
CA ASP A 68 -5.87 -16.56 -20.66
C ASP A 68 -4.71 -16.28 -21.61
N GLU A 69 -4.71 -15.13 -22.29
CA GLU A 69 -3.59 -14.68 -23.11
C GLU A 69 -2.42 -14.25 -22.26
N VAL A 70 -2.67 -13.48 -21.19
CA VAL A 70 -1.64 -13.07 -20.23
C VAL A 70 -0.91 -14.27 -19.64
N LEU A 71 -1.62 -15.34 -19.29
CA LEU A 71 -1.02 -16.56 -18.74
C LEU A 71 -0.03 -17.24 -19.70
N LYS A 72 -0.25 -17.12 -21.01
CA LYS A 72 0.58 -17.75 -22.05
C LYS A 72 1.75 -16.88 -22.50
N LEU A 73 1.81 -15.62 -22.08
CA LEU A 73 2.90 -14.72 -22.44
C LEU A 73 4.24 -15.22 -21.89
N GLU A 74 5.25 -15.15 -22.75
CA GLU A 74 6.65 -15.35 -22.36
C GLU A 74 7.13 -14.18 -21.49
N GLU A 75 8.09 -14.46 -20.61
CA GLU A 75 8.64 -13.48 -19.66
C GLU A 75 9.15 -12.18 -20.35
N LYS A 76 9.74 -12.28 -21.54
CA LYS A 76 10.23 -11.12 -22.31
C LYS A 76 9.12 -10.10 -22.62
N TRP A 77 7.92 -10.59 -22.94
CA TRP A 77 6.75 -9.75 -23.23
C TRP A 77 6.21 -9.11 -21.96
N ILE A 78 6.14 -9.86 -20.87
CA ILE A 78 5.74 -9.33 -19.56
C ILE A 78 6.69 -8.19 -19.13
N ARG A 79 8.02 -8.38 -19.27
CA ARG A 79 9.00 -7.34 -18.95
C ARG A 79 8.88 -6.11 -19.85
N ALA A 80 8.55 -6.29 -21.12
CA ALA A 80 8.30 -5.18 -22.03
C ALA A 80 7.04 -4.39 -21.63
N TYR A 81 5.92 -5.08 -21.40
CA TYR A 81 4.68 -4.45 -20.94
C TYR A 81 4.79 -3.78 -19.57
N ASN A 82 5.70 -4.23 -18.69
CA ASN A 82 5.96 -3.52 -17.44
C ASN A 82 6.62 -2.15 -17.68
N LYS A 83 7.45 -2.00 -18.72
CA LYS A 83 8.07 -0.71 -19.07
C LYS A 83 7.10 0.24 -19.78
N SER A 84 6.21 -0.31 -20.60
CA SER A 84 5.21 0.43 -21.37
C SER A 84 3.92 -0.36 -21.34
N LEU A 85 3.05 -0.03 -20.39
CA LEU A 85 1.79 -0.75 -20.20
C LEU A 85 0.85 -0.46 -21.37
N PRO A 86 0.26 -1.50 -22.00
CA PRO A 86 -0.72 -1.29 -23.06
C PRO A 86 -1.90 -0.43 -22.60
N GLN A 87 -2.32 0.49 -23.45
CA GLN A 87 -3.52 1.29 -23.22
C GLN A 87 -4.78 0.44 -23.48
N ASN A 88 -5.90 0.85 -22.88
CA ASN A 88 -7.23 0.26 -23.12
C ASN A 88 -7.37 -1.24 -22.74
N LEU A 89 -6.55 -1.73 -21.82
CA LEU A 89 -6.77 -3.04 -21.20
C LEU A 89 -8.04 -3.01 -20.36
N ASP A 90 -8.83 -4.09 -20.43
CA ASP A 90 -9.89 -4.28 -19.45
C ASP A 90 -9.29 -4.59 -18.06
N GLU A 91 -10.08 -4.33 -17.02
CA GLU A 91 -9.65 -4.46 -15.62
C GLU A 91 -9.13 -5.86 -15.28
N ALA A 92 -9.74 -6.92 -15.82
CA ALA A 92 -9.35 -8.29 -15.52
C ALA A 92 -8.01 -8.64 -16.19
N THR A 93 -7.79 -8.18 -17.42
CA THR A 93 -6.51 -8.36 -18.12
C THR A 93 -5.40 -7.55 -17.46
N GLN A 94 -5.66 -6.31 -17.04
CA GLN A 94 -4.68 -5.48 -16.32
C GLN A 94 -4.29 -6.11 -14.97
N LYS A 95 -5.26 -6.59 -14.18
CA LYS A 95 -4.98 -7.32 -12.92
C LYS A 95 -4.14 -8.57 -13.14
N ALA A 96 -4.42 -9.32 -14.21
CA ALA A 96 -3.62 -10.49 -14.58
C ALA A 96 -2.17 -10.10 -14.91
N LEU A 97 -1.95 -9.00 -15.64
CA LEU A 97 -0.60 -8.48 -15.92
C LEU A 97 0.11 -8.03 -14.64
N ASN A 98 -0.56 -7.30 -13.76
CA ASN A 98 -0.01 -6.88 -12.46
C ASN A 98 0.44 -8.10 -11.63
N LEU A 99 -0.35 -9.18 -11.62
CA LEU A 99 0.05 -10.43 -10.96
C LEU A 99 1.33 -11.01 -11.58
N ARG A 100 1.45 -11.05 -12.91
CA ARG A 100 2.67 -11.50 -13.59
C ARG A 100 3.87 -10.59 -13.31
N PHE A 101 3.67 -9.28 -13.18
CA PHE A 101 4.72 -8.34 -12.78
C PHE A 101 5.23 -8.64 -11.37
N PHE A 102 4.32 -8.87 -10.42
CA PHE A 102 4.65 -9.27 -9.06
C PHE A 102 5.40 -10.60 -9.00
N GLU A 103 4.94 -11.64 -9.71
CA GLU A 103 5.59 -12.97 -9.75
C GLU A 103 7.04 -12.88 -10.27
N LEU A 104 7.31 -11.96 -11.19
CA LEU A 104 8.64 -11.70 -11.76
C LEU A 104 9.44 -10.67 -10.97
N LYS A 105 8.92 -10.20 -9.82
CA LYS A 105 9.54 -9.19 -8.95
C LYS A 105 9.85 -7.88 -9.68
N LEU A 106 8.99 -7.48 -10.61
CA LEU A 106 9.08 -6.21 -11.33
C LEU A 106 8.47 -5.08 -10.49
N PRO A 107 8.91 -3.82 -10.65
CA PRO A 107 8.27 -2.68 -10.02
C PRO A 107 6.86 -2.45 -10.60
N PHE A 108 6.17 -1.42 -10.13
CA PHE A 108 4.96 -0.95 -10.81
C PHE A 108 5.22 -0.63 -12.29
N PRO A 109 4.20 -0.82 -13.15
CA PRO A 109 4.35 -0.52 -14.56
C PRO A 109 4.68 0.97 -14.79
N ASN A 110 5.21 1.29 -15.98
CA ASN A 110 5.54 2.65 -16.42
C ASN A 110 6.58 3.40 -15.56
N GLY A 111 7.25 2.70 -14.64
CA GLY A 111 8.22 3.31 -13.72
C GLY A 111 7.57 4.07 -12.57
N ASP A 112 6.29 3.85 -12.32
CA ASP A 112 5.58 4.44 -11.18
C ASP A 112 6.16 3.96 -9.84
N THR A 113 6.06 4.81 -8.82
CA THR A 113 6.36 4.47 -7.44
C THR A 113 5.20 4.87 -6.53
N PRO A 114 5.10 4.30 -5.32
CA PRO A 114 4.09 4.73 -4.37
C PRO A 114 4.13 6.25 -4.07
N ALA A 115 5.31 6.85 -4.03
CA ALA A 115 5.47 8.29 -3.88
C ALA A 115 4.96 9.07 -5.10
N SER A 116 5.33 8.67 -6.33
CA SER A 116 4.89 9.37 -7.54
C SER A 116 3.38 9.33 -7.72
N LEU A 117 2.75 8.18 -7.47
CA LEU A 117 1.29 8.00 -7.56
C LEU A 117 0.56 8.85 -6.52
N SER A 118 1.06 8.89 -5.29
CA SER A 118 0.46 9.70 -4.22
C SER A 118 0.61 11.21 -4.49
N GLU A 119 1.76 11.66 -5.00
CA GLU A 119 1.97 13.06 -5.41
C GLU A 119 1.02 13.46 -6.54
N ALA A 120 0.87 12.59 -7.55
CA ALA A 120 -0.05 12.77 -8.66
C ALA A 120 -1.53 12.58 -8.29
N LYS A 121 -1.82 12.05 -7.09
CA LYS A 121 -3.16 11.64 -6.63
C LYS A 121 -3.82 10.60 -7.53
N GLU A 122 -3.01 9.69 -8.06
CA GLU A 122 -3.45 8.58 -8.88
C GLU A 122 -3.74 7.34 -8.04
N SER A 123 -4.54 6.43 -8.59
CA SER A 123 -4.86 5.15 -7.96
C SER A 123 -3.67 4.21 -8.00
N PHE A 124 -3.48 3.43 -6.93
CA PHE A 124 -2.49 2.35 -6.91
C PHE A 124 -2.91 1.20 -7.84
N PRO A 125 -1.96 0.53 -8.52
CA PRO A 125 -2.25 -0.65 -9.32
C PRO A 125 -3.02 -1.70 -8.53
N GLU A 126 -4.16 -2.15 -9.08
CA GLU A 126 -4.95 -3.20 -8.44
C GLU A 126 -4.35 -4.58 -8.72
N ILE A 127 -4.21 -5.38 -7.66
CA ILE A 127 -3.64 -6.72 -7.69
C ILE A 127 -4.26 -7.56 -6.57
N ASP A 128 -4.48 -8.85 -6.83
CA ASP A 128 -4.94 -9.82 -5.82
C ASP A 128 -3.79 -10.74 -5.43
N ILE A 129 -3.09 -10.36 -4.35
CA ILE A 129 -2.04 -11.17 -3.72
C ILE A 129 -2.25 -11.21 -2.21
N SER A 130 -1.81 -12.30 -1.59
CA SER A 130 -1.89 -12.44 -0.13
C SER A 130 -0.87 -11.55 0.56
N LEU A 131 -1.32 -10.83 1.58
CA LEU A 131 -0.41 -10.11 2.48
C LEU A 131 0.46 -11.10 3.29
N PRO A 132 1.68 -10.72 3.68
CA PRO A 132 2.57 -11.57 4.46
C PRO A 132 1.91 -12.02 5.78
N ALA A 133 2.02 -13.30 6.09
CA ALA A 133 1.43 -13.87 7.31
C ALA A 133 2.35 -13.77 8.55
N THR A 134 3.66 -13.57 8.36
CA THR A 134 4.64 -13.50 9.46
C THR A 134 5.68 -12.40 9.21
N ALA A 135 6.34 -11.94 10.27
CA ALA A 135 7.41 -10.94 10.18
C ALA A 135 8.60 -11.43 9.32
N GLU A 136 8.97 -12.71 9.41
CA GLU A 136 10.05 -13.29 8.61
C GLU A 136 9.72 -13.34 7.11
N ALA A 137 8.42 -13.41 6.76
CA ALA A 137 8.00 -13.30 5.36
C ALA A 137 8.19 -11.86 4.85
N VAL A 138 7.96 -10.85 5.69
CA VAL A 138 8.20 -9.43 5.35
C VAL A 138 9.68 -9.16 5.11
N GLU A 139 10.57 -9.70 5.96
CA GLU A 139 12.02 -9.53 5.82
C GLU A 139 12.57 -10.05 4.47
N LYS A 140 11.92 -11.07 3.91
CA LYS A 140 12.35 -11.70 2.64
C LYS A 140 11.86 -10.98 1.39
N LEU A 141 10.97 -9.99 1.52
CA LEU A 141 10.49 -9.20 0.38
C LEU A 141 11.63 -8.36 -0.19
N CYS A 142 11.79 -8.37 -1.51
CA CYS A 142 12.58 -7.34 -2.18
C CYS A 142 11.77 -6.02 -2.29
N ASP A 143 12.43 -4.94 -2.68
CA ASP A 143 11.82 -3.60 -2.69
C ASP A 143 10.64 -3.53 -3.68
N ASN A 144 10.72 -4.21 -4.82
CA ASN A 144 9.61 -4.27 -5.77
C ASN A 144 8.40 -5.03 -5.20
N GLU A 145 8.63 -6.17 -4.54
CA GLU A 145 7.55 -6.91 -3.86
C GLU A 145 6.92 -6.06 -2.74
N LEU A 146 7.74 -5.27 -2.03
CA LEU A 146 7.26 -4.35 -1.00
C LEU A 146 6.35 -3.25 -1.56
N GLN A 147 6.62 -2.73 -2.76
CA GLN A 147 5.73 -1.79 -3.46
C GLN A 147 4.36 -2.41 -3.73
N TRP A 148 4.31 -3.65 -4.25
CA TRP A 148 3.05 -4.35 -4.49
C TRP A 148 2.26 -4.62 -3.21
N ILE A 149 2.94 -5.02 -2.12
CA ILE A 149 2.29 -5.16 -0.80
C ILE A 149 1.69 -3.82 -0.35
N TYR A 150 2.38 -2.71 -0.58
CA TYR A 150 1.87 -1.39 -0.26
C TYR A 150 0.60 -1.04 -1.05
N ALA A 151 0.56 -1.32 -2.36
CA ALA A 151 -0.64 -1.12 -3.18
C ALA A 151 -1.84 -1.95 -2.70
N VAL A 152 -1.63 -3.23 -2.34
CA VAL A 152 -2.70 -4.09 -1.80
C VAL A 152 -3.28 -3.50 -0.51
N ILE A 153 -2.41 -2.98 0.36
CA ILE A 153 -2.83 -2.35 1.61
C ILE A 153 -3.65 -1.08 1.33
N GLN A 154 -3.18 -0.20 0.44
CA GLN A 154 -3.88 1.04 0.07
C GLN A 154 -5.26 0.77 -0.54
N ASN A 155 -5.37 -0.28 -1.36
CA ASN A 155 -6.61 -0.66 -2.04
C ASN A 155 -7.58 -1.47 -1.15
N SER A 156 -7.21 -1.80 0.09
CA SER A 156 -8.00 -2.66 0.98
C SER A 156 -8.50 -1.94 2.23
N GLU A 157 -9.83 -1.96 2.46
CA GLU A 157 -10.45 -1.37 3.67
C GLU A 157 -9.91 -1.95 4.99
N LYS A 158 -9.45 -3.21 4.98
CA LYS A 158 -8.93 -3.90 6.17
C LYS A 158 -7.45 -4.25 6.07
N GLY A 159 -6.76 -3.89 4.99
CA GLY A 159 -5.46 -4.45 4.59
C GLY A 159 -4.44 -4.49 5.72
N PHE A 160 -3.97 -3.32 6.18
CA PHE A 160 -2.95 -3.24 7.24
C PHE A 160 -3.47 -3.66 8.61
N HIS A 161 -4.63 -3.14 9.00
CA HIS A 161 -5.22 -3.37 10.32
C HIS A 161 -5.73 -4.80 10.53
N GLY A 162 -5.82 -5.61 9.46
CA GLY A 162 -6.10 -7.05 9.52
C GLY A 162 -4.90 -7.87 10.00
N LEU A 163 -3.67 -7.39 9.81
CA LEU A 163 -2.42 -8.11 10.08
C LEU A 163 -2.10 -8.20 11.58
N SER A 164 -1.29 -9.17 12.00
CA SER A 164 -0.79 -9.22 13.39
C SER A 164 0.11 -8.02 13.67
N PHE A 165 0.32 -7.69 14.95
CA PHE A 165 1.18 -6.57 15.33
C PHE A 165 2.62 -6.76 14.84
N GLU A 166 3.14 -7.98 14.88
CA GLU A 166 4.50 -8.32 14.45
C GLU A 166 4.68 -8.09 12.95
N VAL A 167 3.66 -8.40 12.15
CA VAL A 167 3.65 -8.12 10.71
C VAL A 167 3.52 -6.62 10.44
N GLN A 168 2.64 -5.91 11.16
CA GLN A 168 2.51 -4.45 11.07
C GLN A 168 3.84 -3.77 11.38
N SER A 169 4.53 -4.23 12.45
CA SER A 169 5.84 -3.75 12.87
C SER A 169 6.89 -3.96 11.78
N ALA A 170 7.02 -5.18 11.28
CA ALA A 170 8.01 -5.50 10.25
C ALA A 170 7.78 -4.71 8.94
N LEU A 171 6.52 -4.50 8.55
CA LEU A 171 6.18 -3.69 7.37
C LEU A 171 6.50 -2.21 7.59
N ASN A 172 6.08 -1.63 8.71
CA ASN A 172 6.35 -0.23 9.01
C ASN A 172 7.84 0.08 9.16
N ASP A 173 8.63 -0.83 9.73
CA ASP A 173 10.09 -0.70 9.77
C ASP A 173 10.70 -0.63 8.37
N ARG A 174 10.17 -1.42 7.42
CA ARG A 174 10.59 -1.39 6.02
C ARG A 174 10.09 -0.14 5.29
N PHE A 175 8.88 0.33 5.59
CA PHE A 175 8.32 1.54 4.98
C PHE A 175 9.02 2.81 5.46
N ASP A 176 9.28 2.96 6.77
CA ASP A 176 9.98 4.11 7.36
C ASP A 176 11.43 4.23 6.87
N ALA A 177 12.05 3.10 6.50
CA ALA A 177 13.40 3.07 5.96
C ALA A 177 13.51 3.54 4.50
N SER A 178 12.39 3.78 3.79
CA SER A 178 12.39 4.20 2.39
C SER A 178 11.62 5.51 2.21
N GLU A 179 12.12 6.36 1.31
CA GLU A 179 11.51 7.65 0.97
C GLU A 179 10.23 7.50 0.14
N ASP A 180 9.99 6.30 -0.44
CA ASP A 180 8.86 6.05 -1.32
C ASP A 180 7.56 5.75 -0.57
N PHE A 181 7.61 5.46 0.74
CA PHE A 181 6.45 4.96 1.50
C PHE A 181 6.11 5.85 2.70
N TRP A 182 4.87 5.73 3.17
CA TRP A 182 4.47 6.21 4.49
C TRP A 182 4.19 5.02 5.41
N ALA A 183 4.60 5.15 6.68
CA ALA A 183 4.19 4.21 7.71
C ALA A 183 2.68 4.31 7.97
N TYR A 184 2.05 3.18 8.25
CA TYR A 184 0.64 3.10 8.63
C TYR A 184 0.47 3.20 10.14
N TYR A 185 -0.70 3.68 10.57
CA TYR A 185 -1.07 3.64 11.98
C TYR A 185 -1.16 2.20 12.48
N PHE A 186 -0.53 1.92 13.62
CA PHE A 186 -0.68 0.62 14.28
C PHE A 186 -2.11 0.41 14.79
N SER A 187 -2.57 -0.84 14.74
CA SER A 187 -3.75 -1.29 15.49
C SER A 187 -3.40 -1.45 16.97
N ILE A 188 -3.60 -0.40 17.76
CA ILE A 188 -3.17 -0.33 19.17
C ILE A 188 -3.84 -1.41 20.02
N ASN A 189 -5.09 -1.76 19.71
CA ASN A 189 -5.81 -2.84 20.37
C ASN A 189 -5.18 -4.24 20.22
N LYS A 190 -4.15 -4.42 19.37
CA LYS A 190 -3.38 -5.67 19.22
C LYS A 190 -2.08 -5.71 20.05
N LEU A 191 -1.79 -4.67 20.81
CA LEU A 191 -0.60 -4.62 21.65
C LEU A 191 -0.69 -5.62 22.80
N THR A 192 0.44 -6.27 23.06
CA THR A 192 0.65 -7.17 24.21
C THR A 192 1.96 -6.80 24.89
N GLU A 193 2.15 -7.22 26.13
CA GLU A 193 3.43 -6.98 26.83
C GLU A 193 4.62 -7.59 26.07
N ASP A 194 4.43 -8.80 25.54
CA ASP A 194 5.46 -9.54 24.83
C ASP A 194 5.85 -8.84 23.52
N ASN A 195 4.89 -8.41 22.72
CA ASN A 195 5.19 -7.81 21.43
C ASN A 195 5.77 -6.39 21.52
N ILE A 196 5.39 -5.62 22.54
CA ILE A 196 6.05 -4.36 22.88
C ILE A 196 7.50 -4.60 23.33
N GLY A 197 7.72 -5.65 24.14
CA GLY A 197 9.05 -6.03 24.59
C GLY A 197 9.99 -6.44 23.46
N ALA A 198 9.45 -7.09 22.43
CA ALA A 198 10.19 -7.57 21.26
C ALA A 198 10.30 -6.54 20.12
N ALA A 199 9.50 -5.47 20.12
CA ALA A 199 9.46 -4.47 19.07
C ALA A 199 10.79 -3.71 18.91
N SER A 200 11.11 -3.37 17.65
CA SER A 200 12.26 -2.55 17.28
C SER A 200 12.14 -1.11 17.82
N GLU A 201 13.24 -0.38 17.89
CA GLU A 201 13.22 1.04 18.30
C GLU A 201 12.43 1.90 17.31
N THR A 202 12.46 1.58 16.01
CA THR A 202 11.67 2.25 14.98
C THR A 202 10.18 2.03 15.22
N THR A 203 9.74 0.79 15.46
CA THR A 203 8.35 0.51 15.85
C THR A 203 7.94 1.24 17.10
N ILE A 204 8.77 1.25 18.16
CA ILE A 204 8.44 1.97 19.39
C ILE A 204 8.30 3.48 19.15
N LYS A 205 9.17 4.07 18.32
CA LYS A 205 9.06 5.48 17.90
C LYS A 205 7.74 5.74 17.17
N LEU A 206 7.44 4.99 16.11
CA LEU A 206 6.21 5.16 15.32
C LEU A 206 4.97 4.95 16.19
N LEU A 207 4.94 3.89 16.99
CA LEU A 207 3.85 3.61 17.92
C LEU A 207 3.67 4.76 18.92
N SER A 208 4.74 5.41 19.37
CA SER A 208 4.64 6.56 20.30
C SER A 208 3.93 7.78 19.71
N GLU A 209 4.05 7.99 18.40
CA GLU A 209 3.35 9.05 17.69
C GLU A 209 1.88 8.69 17.45
N ASP A 210 1.62 7.41 17.19
CA ASP A 210 0.30 6.86 16.89
C ASP A 210 -0.61 6.83 18.12
N VAL A 211 -0.08 6.39 19.26
CA VAL A 211 -0.88 6.27 20.50
C VAL A 211 -1.38 7.62 21.00
N LEU A 212 -0.66 8.71 20.70
CA LEU A 212 -1.10 10.07 21.03
C LEU A 212 -2.32 10.50 20.19
N LYS A 213 -2.46 9.96 18.98
CA LYS A 213 -3.59 10.24 18.07
C LYS A 213 -4.78 9.32 18.32
N GLN A 214 -4.56 8.21 19.03
CA GLN A 214 -5.53 7.15 19.31
C GLN A 214 -5.69 6.95 20.83
N LEU A 215 -5.80 8.06 21.56
CA LEU A 215 -5.82 8.08 23.02
C LEU A 215 -6.98 7.27 23.62
N ASP A 216 -8.13 7.25 22.94
CA ASP A 216 -9.29 6.48 23.34
C ASP A 216 -9.03 4.97 23.28
N GLU A 217 -8.40 4.48 22.20
CA GLU A 217 -7.96 3.07 22.14
C GLU A 217 -6.91 2.77 23.22
N TRP A 218 -5.95 3.66 23.41
CA TRP A 218 -4.91 3.51 24.42
C TRP A 218 -5.46 3.32 25.85
N VAL A 219 -6.48 4.09 26.24
CA VAL A 219 -7.08 3.97 27.58
C VAL A 219 -7.85 2.66 27.80
N THR A 220 -8.17 1.93 26.73
CA THR A 220 -8.77 0.58 26.84
C THR A 220 -7.76 -0.53 27.06
N LEU A 221 -6.48 -0.29 26.76
CA LEU A 221 -5.45 -1.32 26.92
C LEU A 221 -5.31 -1.76 28.36
N ALA A 222 -4.91 -3.02 28.53
CA ALA A 222 -4.61 -3.55 29.85
C ALA A 222 -3.47 -2.72 30.51
N PRO A 223 -3.59 -2.42 31.83
CA PRO A 223 -2.54 -1.84 32.67
C PRO A 223 -1.10 -2.27 32.34
N ALA A 224 -0.90 -3.58 32.23
CA ALA A 224 0.41 -4.17 32.04
C ALA A 224 1.00 -3.88 30.64
N VAL A 225 0.17 -3.86 29.60
CA VAL A 225 0.55 -3.46 28.23
C VAL A 225 0.99 -2.00 28.22
N ARG A 226 0.23 -1.11 28.85
CA ARG A 226 0.59 0.31 28.97
C ARG A 226 1.90 0.50 29.71
N THR A 227 2.05 -0.18 30.84
CA THR A 227 3.27 -0.14 31.67
C THR A 227 4.49 -0.64 30.90
N ALA A 228 4.35 -1.72 30.12
CA ALA A 228 5.42 -2.25 29.28
C ALA A 228 5.87 -1.22 28.22
N PHE A 229 4.92 -0.53 27.60
CA PHE A 229 5.22 0.51 26.62
C PHE A 229 5.88 1.75 27.25
N GLU A 230 5.36 2.25 28.36
CA GLU A 230 5.96 3.36 29.11
C GLU A 230 7.40 3.05 29.54
N LYS A 231 7.66 1.79 29.91
CA LYS A 231 9.00 1.30 30.23
C LYS A 231 9.91 1.29 28.99
N ARG A 232 9.41 0.88 27.82
CA ARG A 232 10.20 0.94 26.56
C ARG A 232 10.51 2.38 26.15
N LEU A 233 9.61 3.32 26.40
CA LEU A 233 9.81 4.74 26.10
C LEU A 233 10.69 5.49 27.12
N GLU A 234 10.97 4.89 28.27
CA GLU A 234 11.64 5.53 29.42
C GLU A 234 10.95 6.83 29.91
N LYS A 235 9.69 7.04 29.52
CA LYS A 235 8.86 8.19 29.90
C LYS A 235 7.39 7.83 29.77
N ASN A 236 6.54 8.53 30.51
CA ASN A 236 5.10 8.50 30.26
C ASN A 236 4.75 9.48 29.12
N PRO A 237 4.31 9.00 27.94
CA PRO A 237 3.94 9.88 26.84
C PRO A 237 2.60 10.60 27.10
N PHE A 238 1.79 10.12 28.05
CA PHE A 238 0.45 10.63 28.36
C PHE A 238 0.49 11.52 29.60
N THR A 239 0.65 12.82 29.36
CA THR A 239 0.66 13.83 30.42
C THR A 239 -0.72 14.43 30.66
N VAL A 240 -0.87 15.16 31.76
CA VAL A 240 -2.07 15.96 32.07
C VAL A 240 -2.45 16.88 30.90
N GLU A 241 -1.46 17.46 30.19
CA GLU A 241 -1.71 18.34 29.05
C GLU A 241 -2.27 17.60 27.83
N VAL A 242 -1.85 16.35 27.61
CA VAL A 242 -2.43 15.49 26.56
C VAL A 242 -3.92 15.28 26.82
N PHE A 243 -4.29 14.93 28.06
CA PHE A 243 -5.70 14.75 28.42
C PHE A 243 -6.51 16.04 28.43
N LYS A 244 -5.89 17.21 28.68
CA LYS A 244 -6.56 18.52 28.54
C LYS A 244 -6.94 18.85 27.09
N ALA A 245 -6.22 18.32 26.11
CA ALA A 245 -6.52 18.53 24.70
C ALA A 245 -7.73 17.71 24.19
N VAL A 246 -8.23 16.74 24.97
CA VAL A 246 -9.36 15.89 24.58
C VAL A 246 -10.64 16.72 24.41
N LYS A 247 -11.32 16.55 23.27
CA LYS A 247 -12.59 17.20 22.96
C LYS A 247 -13.76 16.41 23.57
N THR A 248 -14.07 16.71 24.82
CA THR A 248 -15.05 16.00 25.66
C THR A 248 -16.48 16.08 25.10
N GLU A 249 -16.79 17.12 24.33
CA GLU A 249 -18.08 17.32 23.67
C GLU A 249 -18.36 16.33 22.55
N LYS A 250 -17.31 15.67 22.02
CA LYS A 250 -17.39 14.70 20.92
C LYS A 250 -17.40 13.25 21.37
N LEU A 251 -17.17 12.99 22.66
CA LEU A 251 -17.15 11.63 23.18
C LEU A 251 -18.51 10.96 22.98
N ASP A 252 -18.48 9.72 22.52
CA ASP A 252 -19.61 8.79 22.60
C ASP A 252 -19.63 8.03 23.95
N GLU A 253 -20.59 7.13 24.12
CA GLU A 253 -20.78 6.36 25.35
C GLU A 253 -19.60 5.44 25.65
N ASP A 254 -19.06 4.76 24.64
CA ASP A 254 -17.95 3.82 24.80
C ASP A 254 -16.67 4.57 25.18
N GLN A 255 -16.33 5.64 24.45
CA GLN A 255 -15.19 6.48 24.75
C GLN A 255 -15.30 7.09 26.15
N ALA A 256 -16.46 7.63 26.50
CA ALA A 256 -16.70 8.18 27.82
C ALA A 256 -16.53 7.12 28.94
N THR A 257 -17.00 5.88 28.69
CA THR A 257 -16.83 4.73 29.61
C THR A 257 -15.36 4.38 29.80
N ASN A 258 -14.60 4.35 28.71
CA ASN A 258 -13.19 4.01 28.72
C ASN A 258 -12.36 5.05 29.50
N PHE A 259 -12.58 6.35 29.24
CA PHE A 259 -11.95 7.42 30.01
C PHE A 259 -12.34 7.40 31.48
N HIS A 260 -13.62 7.17 31.81
CA HIS A 260 -14.07 7.07 33.19
C HIS A 260 -13.38 5.92 33.93
N THR A 261 -13.32 4.75 33.31
CA THR A 261 -12.67 3.55 33.85
C THR A 261 -11.18 3.81 34.09
N TYR A 262 -10.51 4.41 33.11
CA TYR A 262 -9.10 4.79 33.20
C TYR A 262 -8.83 5.75 34.37
N PHE A 263 -9.56 6.86 34.46
CA PHE A 263 -9.38 7.86 35.52
C PHE A 263 -9.80 7.38 36.91
N SER A 264 -10.65 6.34 36.99
CA SER A 264 -11.01 5.70 38.26
C SER A 264 -9.93 4.74 38.77
N GLY A 265 -9.13 4.19 37.86
CA GLY A 265 -7.99 3.31 38.14
C GLY A 265 -6.65 4.05 38.05
N GLU A 266 -5.83 3.65 37.06
CA GLU A 266 -4.44 4.13 36.89
C GLU A 266 -4.34 5.64 36.68
N GLY A 267 -5.32 6.25 36.00
CA GLY A 267 -5.34 7.68 35.70
C GLY A 267 -5.73 8.57 36.89
N LYS A 268 -5.96 8.01 38.09
CA LYS A 268 -6.52 8.75 39.24
C LYS A 268 -5.71 9.96 39.66
N ASP A 269 -4.39 9.90 39.57
CA ASP A 269 -3.55 11.04 39.92
C ASP A 269 -3.52 12.12 38.84
N MET A 270 -3.60 11.74 37.56
CA MET A 270 -3.81 12.68 36.46
C MET A 270 -5.17 13.36 36.55
N TRP A 271 -6.22 12.61 36.91
CA TRP A 271 -7.58 13.11 37.09
C TRP A 271 -7.66 14.26 38.10
N LYS A 272 -6.88 14.21 39.19
CA LYS A 272 -6.80 15.29 40.20
C LYS A 272 -6.15 16.56 39.65
N GLN A 273 -5.30 16.43 38.63
CA GLN A 273 -4.50 17.52 38.06
C GLN A 273 -5.16 18.17 36.82
N LEU A 274 -6.27 17.61 36.32
CA LEU A 274 -6.98 18.14 35.16
C LEU A 274 -7.64 19.51 35.38
N GLY A 275 -7.82 19.95 36.63
CA GLY A 275 -8.42 21.25 36.94
C GLY A 275 -9.83 21.41 36.34
N GLU A 276 -10.07 22.50 35.61
CA GLU A 276 -11.36 22.79 34.96
C GLU A 276 -11.80 21.69 33.99
N LYS A 277 -10.83 21.05 33.29
CA LYS A 277 -11.11 19.95 32.36
C LYS A 277 -11.79 18.77 33.04
N GLN A 278 -11.57 18.57 34.34
CA GLN A 278 -12.25 17.53 35.12
C GLN A 278 -13.77 17.72 35.11
N ALA A 279 -14.26 18.96 35.13
CA ALA A 279 -15.69 19.26 35.08
C ALA A 279 -16.29 18.93 33.70
N GLU A 280 -15.55 19.21 32.63
CA GLU A 280 -15.95 18.84 31.26
C GLU A 280 -16.08 17.34 31.08
N PHE A 281 -15.07 16.56 31.51
CA PHE A 281 -15.15 15.11 31.49
C PHE A 281 -16.33 14.59 32.33
N LYS A 282 -16.55 15.12 33.54
CA LYS A 282 -17.73 14.75 34.36
C LYS A 282 -19.04 15.05 33.66
N ALA A 283 -19.15 16.16 32.94
CA ALA A 283 -20.35 16.50 32.18
C ALA A 283 -20.56 15.52 31.01
N ALA A 284 -19.49 15.18 30.28
CA ALA A 284 -19.52 14.18 29.24
C ALA A 284 -19.93 12.80 29.77
N PHE A 285 -19.37 12.37 30.91
CA PHE A 285 -19.73 11.09 31.52
C PHE A 285 -21.21 11.05 31.96
N ARG A 286 -21.72 12.15 32.54
CA ARG A 286 -23.14 12.26 32.95
C ARG A 286 -24.11 12.21 31.77
N LYS A 287 -23.72 12.75 30.61
CA LYS A 287 -24.55 12.71 29.38
C LYS A 287 -24.95 11.27 29.03
N PHE A 288 -24.04 10.33 29.26
CA PHE A 288 -24.25 8.90 29.01
C PHE A 288 -24.64 8.13 30.28
N SER A 289 -25.01 8.83 31.35
CA SER A 289 -25.40 8.22 32.63
C SER A 289 -24.37 7.22 33.18
N LEU A 290 -23.07 7.41 32.89
CA LEU A 290 -22.00 6.45 33.25
C LEU A 290 -21.84 6.25 34.76
N ALA A 291 -22.52 7.10 35.52
CA ALA A 291 -23.11 6.90 36.83
C ALA A 291 -23.96 8.19 37.08
N GLU A 292 -24.86 8.39 38.03
CA GLU A 292 -24.60 8.34 39.47
C GLU A 292 -23.12 8.67 39.86
N ILE A 293 -22.33 9.42 39.05
CA ILE A 293 -20.83 9.60 39.02
C ILE A 293 -20.22 10.21 40.32
N LYS A 294 -20.97 10.17 41.43
CA LYS A 294 -20.54 10.26 42.83
C LYS A 294 -21.59 9.60 43.76
N ALA A 295 -21.78 8.28 43.73
CA ALA A 295 -22.01 7.58 44.99
C ALA A 295 -20.64 7.38 45.67
#